data_AF-A0A0C2MMQ7-F1
#
_entry.id   AF-A0A0C2MMQ7-F1
#
_cell.length_a   1.000
_cell.length_b   1.000
_cell.length_c   1.000
_cell.angle_alpha   90.00
_cell.angle_beta   90.00
_cell.angle_gamma   90.00
#
_symmetry.space_group_name_H-M   'P 1'
#
loop_
_entity.id
_entity.type
_entity.pdbx_description
1 polymer ?
#
loop_
_entity_poly.entity_id
_entity_poly.type
_entity_poly.pdbx_seq_one_letter_code
_entity_poly.pdbx_strand_id
1 'polypeptide(L)'
;MCDHNKLTCGVVKTNLSGIHMPLLTKNSDVQVWFKRFELALDKLKIKPAEWVTEMSLLCDEPTYKICKLLKINASTEYSEAKFKITSRLSRPADAFRAQYLLHSRPQEISESIEDYADGLL
;
A
#
# COMPACT_ATOMS: atom_id res chain seq x y z
N MET A 1 -7.11 19.05 -43.71
CA MET A 1 -8.21 18.63 -42.81
C MET A 1 -7.60 17.63 -41.85
N CYS A 2 -7.40 18.04 -40.59
CA CYS A 2 -6.66 17.24 -39.62
C CYS A 2 -7.62 16.32 -38.87
N ASP A 3 -7.46 15.02 -39.10
CA ASP A 3 -8.14 13.96 -38.37
C ASP A 3 -7.88 14.11 -36.86
N HIS A 4 -8.97 14.37 -36.13
CA HIS A 4 -8.96 14.37 -34.68
C HIS A 4 -8.88 12.91 -34.21
N ASN A 5 -7.65 12.46 -33.91
CA ASN A 5 -7.40 11.28 -33.11
C ASN A 5 -8.05 11.46 -31.73
N LYS A 6 -9.30 11.00 -31.59
CA LYS A 6 -9.92 10.74 -30.30
C LYS A 6 -9.08 9.67 -29.61
N LEU A 7 -8.26 10.11 -28.66
CA LEU A 7 -7.64 9.26 -27.65
C LEU A 7 -8.76 8.53 -26.91
N THR A 8 -9.03 7.28 -27.28
CA THR A 8 -9.84 6.38 -26.45
C THR A 8 -9.04 6.12 -25.19
N CYS A 9 -9.44 6.76 -24.10
CA CYS A 9 -9.06 6.40 -22.74
C CYS A 9 -9.36 4.90 -22.60
N GLY A 10 -8.29 4.09 -22.68
CA GLY A 10 -8.40 2.65 -22.58
C GLY A 10 -8.97 2.31 -21.22
N VAL A 11 -10.24 1.92 -21.19
CA VAL A 11 -10.83 1.29 -20.00
C VAL A 11 -10.04 0.00 -19.80
N VAL A 12 -9.09 0.02 -18.86
CA VAL A 12 -8.34 -1.18 -18.53
C VAL A 12 -9.31 -2.12 -17.83
N LYS A 13 -9.78 -3.14 -18.56
CA LYS A 13 -10.60 -4.21 -18.00
C LYS A 13 -9.73 -4.99 -17.02
N THR A 14 -9.93 -4.77 -15.73
CA THR A 14 -9.46 -5.68 -14.69
C THR A 14 -10.39 -6.89 -14.65
N ASN A 15 -9.85 -8.07 -14.34
CA ASN A 15 -10.69 -9.24 -14.06
C ASN A 15 -11.59 -9.03 -12.83
N LEU A 16 -11.35 -7.94 -12.08
CA LEU A 16 -12.10 -7.49 -10.92
C LEU A 16 -13.37 -6.69 -11.23
N SER A 17 -13.79 -6.55 -12.50
CA SER A 17 -14.99 -5.77 -12.88
C SER A 17 -16.29 -6.14 -12.16
N GLY A 18 -16.39 -7.32 -11.53
CA GLY A 18 -17.52 -7.75 -10.70
C GLY A 18 -17.39 -7.49 -9.19
N ILE A 19 -16.27 -6.92 -8.72
CA ILE A 19 -16.00 -6.63 -7.31
C ILE A 19 -15.53 -5.18 -7.19
N HIS A 20 -16.23 -4.38 -6.37
CA HIS A 20 -15.78 -3.03 -6.06
C HIS A 20 -14.57 -3.08 -5.11
N MET A 21 -13.36 -3.12 -5.69
CA MET A 21 -12.11 -3.06 -4.94
C MET A 21 -11.56 -1.62 -4.94
N PRO A 22 -11.31 -1.00 -3.77
CA PRO A 22 -10.72 0.34 -3.73
C PRO A 22 -9.29 0.33 -4.25
N LEU A 23 -8.86 1.46 -4.84
CA LEU A 23 -7.47 1.65 -5.22
C LEU A 23 -6.55 1.64 -3.97
N LEU A 24 -5.38 1.03 -4.10
CA LEU A 24 -4.29 1.15 -3.16
C LEU A 24 -3.69 2.55 -3.28
N THR A 25 -3.67 3.26 -2.17
CA THR A 25 -3.10 4.61 -2.05
C THR A 25 -2.06 4.64 -0.94
N LYS A 26 -1.26 5.72 -0.89
CA LYS A 26 -0.26 5.93 0.17
C LYS A 26 -0.83 5.99 1.59
N ASN A 27 -2.12 6.29 1.73
CA ASN A 27 -2.81 6.43 3.02
C ASN A 27 -3.66 5.19 3.36
N SER A 28 -3.65 4.17 2.50
CA SER A 28 -4.40 2.94 2.73
C SER A 28 -3.77 2.14 3.87
N ASP A 29 -4.60 1.49 4.69
CA ASP A 29 -4.13 0.38 5.50
C ASP A 29 -3.75 -0.78 4.56
N VAL A 30 -2.45 -0.94 4.37
CA VAL A 30 -1.87 -1.85 3.38
C VAL A 30 -2.20 -3.31 3.71
N GLN A 31 -2.24 -3.67 4.99
CA GLN A 31 -2.55 -5.03 5.42
C GLN A 31 -4.01 -5.39 5.13
N VAL A 32 -4.92 -4.49 5.51
CA VAL A 32 -6.35 -4.67 5.24
C VAL A 32 -6.62 -4.69 3.74
N TRP A 33 -5.93 -3.83 2.98
CA TRP A 33 -6.06 -3.79 1.53
C TRP A 33 -5.62 -5.10 0.87
N PHE A 34 -4.44 -5.63 1.20
CA PHE A 34 -3.96 -6.90 0.65
C PHE A 34 -4.88 -8.08 1.01
N LYS A 35 -5.39 -8.13 2.23
CA LYS A 35 -6.33 -9.17 2.64
C LYS A 35 -7.62 -9.14 1.81
N ARG A 36 -8.17 -7.94 1.54
CA ARG A 36 -9.35 -7.78 0.69
C ARG A 36 -9.05 -8.14 -0.77
N PHE A 37 -7.88 -7.76 -1.26
CA PHE A 37 -7.42 -8.09 -2.61
C PHE A 37 -7.31 -9.61 -2.81
N GLU A 38 -6.67 -10.32 -1.88
CA GLU A 38 -6.55 -11.79 -1.90
C GLU A 38 -7.91 -12.49 -1.92
N LEU A 39 -8.84 -12.05 -1.06
CA LEU A 39 -10.22 -12.56 -1.07
C LEU A 39 -10.94 -12.32 -2.40
N ALA A 40 -10.68 -11.19 -3.06
CA ALA A 40 -11.27 -10.89 -4.36
C ALA A 40 -10.70 -11.79 -5.47
N LEU A 41 -9.38 -12.00 -5.46
CA LEU A 41 -8.70 -12.90 -6.41
C LEU A 41 -9.18 -14.35 -6.25
N ASP A 42 -9.32 -14.82 -5.00
CA ASP A 42 -9.82 -16.16 -4.69
C ASP A 42 -11.27 -16.33 -5.17
N LYS A 43 -12.13 -15.34 -4.89
CA LYS A 43 -13.54 -15.36 -5.32
C LYS A 43 -13.67 -15.41 -6.85
N LEU A 44 -12.79 -14.72 -7.57
CA LEU A 44 -12.79 -14.66 -9.04
C LEU A 44 -11.92 -15.74 -9.68
N LYS A 45 -11.24 -16.58 -8.88
CA LYS A 45 -10.34 -17.65 -9.31
C LYS A 45 -9.26 -17.16 -10.28
N ILE A 46 -8.73 -15.96 -10.03
CA ILE A 46 -7.67 -15.37 -10.85
C ILE A 46 -6.38 -16.15 -10.63
N LYS A 47 -5.64 -16.44 -11.72
CA LYS A 47 -4.43 -17.25 -11.64
C LYS A 47 -3.31 -16.51 -10.90
N PRO A 48 -2.52 -17.15 -10.04
CA PRO A 48 -1.41 -16.51 -9.32
C PRO A 48 -0.44 -15.71 -10.21
N ALA A 49 -0.21 -16.16 -11.44
CA ALA A 49 0.62 -15.47 -12.43
C ALA A 49 0.11 -14.08 -12.83
N GLU A 50 -1.17 -13.78 -12.62
CA GLU A 50 -1.82 -12.52 -12.98
C GLU A 50 -1.95 -11.56 -11.78
N TRP A 51 -1.68 -12.03 -10.55
CA TRP A 51 -1.97 -11.28 -9.33
C TRP A 51 -1.20 -9.95 -9.24
N VAL A 52 0.07 -9.93 -9.64
CA VAL A 52 0.87 -8.69 -9.62
C VAL A 52 0.37 -7.67 -10.63
N THR A 53 -0.13 -8.14 -11.78
CA THR A 53 -0.74 -7.29 -12.80
C THR A 53 -2.04 -6.68 -12.26
N GLU A 54 -2.95 -7.51 -11.72
CA GLU A 54 -4.22 -7.02 -11.13
C GLU A 54 -3.97 -6.04 -9.98
N MET A 55 -3.00 -6.33 -9.10
CA MET A 55 -2.60 -5.44 -8.02
C MET A 55 -2.11 -4.08 -8.57
N SER A 56 -1.28 -4.10 -9.61
CA SER A 56 -0.73 -2.90 -10.23
C SER A 56 -1.80 -2.02 -10.87
N LEU A 57 -2.86 -2.63 -11.43
CA LEU A 57 -4.02 -1.93 -12.00
C LEU A 57 -4.89 -1.26 -10.93
N LEU A 58 -4.85 -1.78 -9.71
CA LEU A 58 -5.54 -1.20 -8.57
C LEU A 58 -4.68 -0.23 -7.77
N CYS A 59 -3.56 0.25 -8.29
CA CYS A 59 -2.80 1.31 -7.63
C CYS A 59 -3.26 2.69 -8.13
N ASP A 60 -3.37 3.66 -7.24
CA ASP A 60 -3.41 5.06 -7.68
C ASP A 60 -2.09 5.46 -8.35
N GLU A 61 -2.09 6.54 -9.14
CA GLU A 61 -0.88 6.93 -9.89
C GLU A 61 0.37 7.12 -8.99
N PRO A 62 0.29 7.78 -7.83
CA PRO A 62 1.43 7.87 -6.90
C PRO A 62 1.94 6.52 -6.41
N THR A 63 1.06 5.57 -6.10
CA THR A 63 1.42 4.24 -5.60
C THR A 63 1.99 3.38 -6.72
N TYR A 64 1.43 3.49 -7.93
CA TYR A 64 1.97 2.81 -9.11
C TYR A 64 3.41 3.26 -9.41
N LYS A 65 3.70 4.57 -9.28
CA LYS A 65 5.08 5.10 -9.38
C LYS A 65 6.00 4.49 -8.30
N ILE A 66 5.51 4.28 -7.08
CA ILE A 66 6.27 3.57 -6.04
C ILE A 66 6.55 2.12 -6.45
N CYS A 67 5.56 1.40 -6.96
CA CYS A 67 5.76 0.03 -7.45
C CYS A 67 6.86 -0.05 -8.52
N LYS A 68 6.92 0.93 -9.44
CA LYS A 68 7.99 1.04 -10.43
C LYS A 68 9.36 1.28 -9.80
N LEU A 69 9.46 2.17 -8.81
CA LEU A 69 10.72 2.41 -8.08
C LEU A 69 11.20 1.17 -7.33
N LEU A 70 10.28 0.35 -6.83
CA LEU A 70 10.56 -0.93 -6.16
C LEU A 70 10.87 -2.07 -7.15
N LYS A 71 10.91 -1.78 -8.46
CA LYS A 71 11.11 -2.74 -9.55
C LYS A 71 10.06 -3.85 -9.60
N ILE A 72 8.84 -3.56 -9.16
CA ILE A 72 7.72 -4.50 -9.25
C ILE A 72 7.18 -4.50 -10.68
N ASN A 73 7.08 -5.68 -11.27
CA ASN A 73 6.61 -5.93 -12.62
C ASN A 73 5.83 -7.25 -12.67
N ALA A 74 5.24 -7.59 -13.83
CA ALA A 74 4.41 -8.79 -13.98
C ALA A 74 5.15 -10.12 -13.72
N SER A 75 6.48 -10.15 -13.79
CA SER A 75 7.28 -11.33 -13.48
C SER A 75 7.78 -11.37 -12.03
N THR A 76 7.46 -10.35 -11.22
CA THR A 76 7.80 -10.34 -9.79
C THR A 76 6.91 -11.34 -9.07
N GLU A 77 7.46 -12.09 -8.13
CA GLU A 77 6.64 -12.98 -7.30
C GLU A 77 5.67 -12.15 -6.45
N TYR A 78 4.40 -12.59 -6.34
CA TYR A 78 3.40 -11.84 -5.59
C TYR A 78 3.78 -11.62 -4.12
N SER A 79 4.40 -12.62 -3.49
CA SER A 79 4.90 -12.55 -2.11
C SER A 79 5.95 -11.44 -1.94
N GLU A 80 6.89 -11.35 -2.89
CA GLU A 80 7.92 -10.30 -2.93
C GLU A 80 7.32 -8.92 -3.17
N ALA A 81 6.36 -8.80 -4.11
CA ALA A 81 5.67 -7.55 -4.38
C ALA A 81 4.89 -7.05 -3.14
N LYS A 82 4.14 -7.95 -2.50
CA LYS A 82 3.39 -7.68 -1.26
C LYS A 82 4.32 -7.21 -0.15
N PHE A 83 5.46 -7.87 0.04
CA PHE A 83 6.46 -7.48 1.03
C PHE A 83 7.00 -6.08 0.76
N LYS A 84 7.50 -5.81 -0.46
CA LYS A 84 8.09 -4.51 -0.83
C LYS A 84 7.10 -3.36 -0.64
N ILE A 85 5.86 -3.54 -1.09
CA ILE A 85 4.80 -2.52 -0.95
C ILE A 85 4.47 -2.32 0.53
N THR A 86 4.32 -3.41 1.28
CA THR A 86 4.09 -3.37 2.72
C THR A 86 5.18 -2.58 3.42
N SER A 87 6.44 -2.92 3.23
CA SER A 87 7.58 -2.25 3.87
C SER A 87 7.68 -0.77 3.50
N ARG A 88 7.24 -0.39 2.30
CA ARG A 88 7.33 1.00 1.83
C ARG A 88 6.17 1.87 2.29
N LEU A 89 4.96 1.34 2.27
CA LEU A 89 3.72 2.06 2.54
C LEU A 89 3.25 1.92 3.99
N SER A 90 3.45 0.75 4.60
CA SER A 90 3.33 0.60 6.05
C SER A 90 4.58 1.26 6.61
N ARG A 91 4.52 2.58 6.84
CA ARG A 91 5.52 3.22 7.70
C ARG A 91 5.47 2.41 9.00
N PRO A 92 6.54 1.71 9.40
CA PRO A 92 6.65 1.38 10.80
C PRO A 92 6.53 2.71 11.55
N ALA A 93 6.03 2.72 12.79
CA ALA A 93 6.40 3.79 13.69
C ALA A 93 7.92 3.90 13.57
N ASP A 94 8.39 4.95 12.90
CA ASP A 94 9.76 5.03 12.42
C ASP A 94 10.61 4.80 13.67
N ALA A 95 11.38 3.71 13.72
CA ALA A 95 12.07 3.34 14.96
C ALA A 95 12.94 4.50 15.43
N PHE A 96 13.43 5.30 14.48
CA PHE A 96 14.07 6.58 14.72
C PHE A 96 13.13 7.62 15.34
N ARG A 97 11.90 7.77 14.85
CA ARG A 97 10.89 8.66 15.45
C ARG A 97 10.46 8.19 16.84
N ALA A 98 10.31 6.88 17.06
CA ALA A 98 9.99 6.32 18.37
C ALA A 98 11.14 6.57 19.37
N GLN A 99 12.39 6.29 18.97
CA GLN A 99 13.58 6.64 19.76
C GLN A 99 13.70 8.15 19.98
N TYR A 100 13.44 8.96 18.95
CA TYR A 100 13.48 10.42 19.06
C TYR A 100 12.45 10.92 20.07
N LEU A 101 11.21 10.43 20.04
CA LEU A 101 10.17 10.80 21.01
C LEU A 101 10.55 10.37 22.43
N LEU A 102 11.07 9.15 22.60
CA LEU A 102 11.56 8.65 23.89
C LEU A 102 12.71 9.49 24.44
N HIS A 103 13.66 9.90 23.60
CA HIS A 103 14.82 10.68 24.04
C HIS A 103 14.56 12.19 24.14
N SER A 104 13.51 12.71 23.50
CA SER A 104 13.20 14.15 23.47
C SER A 104 12.25 14.59 24.58
N ARG A 105 11.57 13.66 25.26
CA ARG A 105 10.69 13.96 26.40
C ARG A 105 11.37 13.59 27.72
N PRO A 106 12.01 14.54 28.43
CA PRO A 106 12.37 14.32 29.82
C PRO A 106 11.11 14.33 30.70
N GLN A 107 11.12 13.56 31.79
CA GLN A 107 10.06 13.63 32.80
C GLN A 107 10.03 15.01 33.45
N GLU A 108 8.86 15.63 33.52
CA GLU A 108 8.69 16.92 34.18
C GLU A 108 8.60 16.76 35.72
N ILE A 109 9.02 17.80 36.46
CA ILE A 109 9.07 17.77 37.94
C ILE A 109 7.68 17.51 38.57
N SER A 110 6.61 17.94 37.91
CA SER A 110 5.23 17.78 38.34
C SER A 110 4.57 16.48 37.87
N GLU A 111 5.28 15.66 37.09
CA GLU A 111 4.74 14.45 36.46
C GLU A 111 5.08 13.21 37.29
N SER A 112 4.09 12.36 37.56
CA SER A 112 4.31 11.07 38.22
C SER A 112 5.07 10.11 37.31
N ILE A 113 5.73 9.11 37.90
CA ILE A 113 6.43 8.11 37.10
C ILE A 113 5.47 7.25 36.27
N GLU A 114 4.24 7.02 36.78
CA GLU A 114 3.21 6.29 36.06
C GLU A 114 2.71 7.08 34.84
N ASP A 115 2.39 8.37 35.01
CA ASP A 115 1.92 9.23 33.91
C ASP A 115 3.01 9.46 32.85
N TYR A 116 4.26 9.55 33.30
CA TYR A 116 5.40 9.62 32.39
C TYR A 116 5.52 8.34 31.55
N ALA A 117 5.45 7.16 32.19
CA ALA A 117 5.56 5.87 31.50
C ALA A 117 4.41 5.63 30.51
N ASP A 118 3.18 5.97 30.89
CA ASP A 118 2.00 5.82 30.02
C ASP A 118 2.06 6.75 28.79
N GLY A 119 2.66 7.94 28.92
CA GLY A 119 2.86 8.85 27.79
C GLY A 119 3.97 8.44 26.81
N LEU A 120 4.76 7.41 27.11
CA LEU A 120 5.83 6.89 26.24
C LEU A 120 5.40 5.66 25.40
N LEU A 121 4.26 5.05 25.69
CA LEU A 121 3.71 3.86 25.03
C LEU A 121 2.62 4.21 24.01
#